data_AF-A0A972YRX4-F1
#
_entry.id   AF-A0A972YRX4-F1
#
_cell.length_a   1.000
_cell.length_b   1.000
_cell.length_c   1.000
_cell.angle_alpha   90.00
_cell.angle_beta   90.00
_cell.angle_gamma   90.00
#
_symmetry.space_group_name_H-M   'P 1'
#
loop_
_entity.id
_entity.type
_entity.pdbx_description
1 polymer ?
#
loop_
_entity_poly.entity_id
_entity_poly.type
_entity_poly.pdbx_seq_one_letter_code
_entity_poly.pdbx_strand_id
1 'polypeptide(L)'
;MSTNILKNSENSYGLVAIILHWLMAITIFSLFGLGLYMVELTYYDAWYKGSLDLHKNIGITLFVALMLRIFWRVVNITPRNADKSASKFEVKAAHYAHISLYVLMAVLMISGYLIS
;
A
#
# COMPACT_ATOMS: atom_id res chain seq x y z
N MET A 1 9.79 -1.03 -31.67
CA MET A 1 10.32 -1.01 -30.29
C MET A 1 9.45 -1.93 -29.45
N SER A 2 10.01 -3.01 -28.88
CA SER A 2 9.27 -3.86 -27.93
C SER A 2 9.13 -3.09 -26.61
N THR A 3 7.92 -2.65 -26.29
CA THR A 3 7.62 -2.06 -24.99
C THR A 3 7.62 -3.17 -23.95
N ASN A 4 8.56 -3.13 -23.01
CA ASN A 4 8.60 -4.06 -21.89
C ASN A 4 7.40 -3.77 -20.98
N ILE A 5 6.36 -4.61 -21.05
CA ILE A 5 5.11 -4.43 -20.28
C ILE A 5 5.28 -4.62 -18.77
N LEU A 6 6.38 -5.23 -18.32
CA LEU A 6 6.61 -5.54 -16.91
C LEU A 6 7.15 -4.33 -16.15
N LYS A 7 8.00 -3.52 -16.79
CA LYS A 7 8.65 -2.34 -16.19
C LYS A 7 7.93 -1.05 -16.55
N ASN A 8 8.20 0.00 -15.79
CA ASN A 8 7.66 1.32 -16.10
C ASN A 8 8.29 1.88 -17.38
N SER A 9 7.55 2.77 -18.03
CA SER A 9 8.00 3.61 -19.13
C SER A 9 7.95 5.09 -18.70
N GLU A 10 8.48 5.99 -19.53
CA GLU A 10 8.36 7.44 -19.30
C GLU A 10 6.91 7.92 -19.18
N ASN A 11 5.96 7.17 -19.75
CA ASN A 11 4.56 7.59 -19.87
C ASN A 11 3.57 6.69 -19.10
N SER A 12 4.00 5.53 -18.60
CA SER A 12 3.10 4.56 -17.98
C SER A 12 3.78 3.67 -16.94
N TYR A 13 3.01 3.23 -15.95
CA TYR A 13 3.44 2.20 -15.02
C TYR A 13 3.41 0.81 -15.70
N GLY A 14 4.39 -0.02 -15.39
CA GLY A 14 4.44 -1.41 -15.83
C GLY A 14 3.53 -2.30 -14.99
N LEU A 15 3.27 -3.52 -15.48
CA LEU A 15 2.38 -4.48 -14.82
C LEU A 15 2.80 -4.79 -13.38
N VAL A 16 4.09 -4.87 -13.07
CA VAL A 16 4.56 -5.15 -11.69
C VAL A 16 4.13 -4.05 -10.73
N ALA A 17 4.26 -2.78 -11.12
CA ALA A 17 3.84 -1.65 -10.30
C ALA A 17 2.32 -1.60 -10.11
N ILE A 18 1.57 -1.90 -11.18
CA ILE A 18 0.10 -1.92 -11.17
C ILE A 18 -0.41 -3.04 -10.27
N ILE A 19 0.10 -4.26 -10.43
CA ILE A 19 -0.31 -5.43 -9.65
C ILE A 19 0.02 -5.22 -8.17
N LEU A 20 1.26 -4.81 -7.85
CA LEU A 20 1.63 -4.49 -6.46
C LEU A 20 0.70 -3.43 -5.87
N HIS A 21 0.28 -2.44 -6.65
CA HIS A 21 -0.62 -1.41 -6.14
C HIS A 21 -2.02 -1.91 -5.83
N TRP A 22 -2.64 -2.63 -6.74
CA TRP A 22 -3.98 -3.13 -6.52
C TRP A 22 -4.03 -4.23 -5.46
N LEU A 23 -3.02 -5.10 -5.40
CA LEU A 23 -2.90 -6.08 -4.31
C LEU A 23 -2.85 -5.37 -2.95
N MET A 24 -1.98 -4.37 -2.80
CA MET A 24 -1.90 -3.61 -1.55
C MET A 24 -3.22 -2.90 -1.22
N ALA A 25 -3.86 -2.26 -2.20
CA ALA A 25 -5.12 -1.56 -2.00
C ALA A 25 -6.21 -2.52 -1.47
N ILE A 26 -6.38 -3.68 -2.12
CA ILE A 26 -7.32 -4.71 -1.68
C ILE A 26 -6.99 -5.16 -0.25
N THR A 27 -5.73 -5.47 0.05
CA THR A 27 -5.31 -5.90 1.38
C THR A 27 -5.58 -4.84 2.45
N ILE A 28 -5.35 -3.56 2.16
CA ILE A 28 -5.63 -2.45 3.07
C ILE A 28 -7.12 -2.38 3.38
N PHE A 29 -7.99 -2.45 2.37
CA PHE A 29 -9.44 -2.45 2.60
C PHE A 29 -9.91 -3.68 3.38
N SER A 30 -9.34 -4.87 3.10
CA SER A 30 -9.63 -6.07 3.87
C SER A 30 -9.18 -5.96 5.32
N LEU A 31 -7.98 -5.43 5.59
CA LEU A 31 -7.49 -5.19 6.95
C LEU A 31 -8.37 -4.17 7.69
N PHE A 32 -8.78 -3.09 7.00
CA PHE A 32 -9.67 -2.09 7.59
C PHE A 32 -11.02 -2.72 7.98
N GLY A 33 -11.64 -3.48 7.08
CA GLY A 33 -12.89 -4.20 7.37
C GLY A 33 -12.74 -5.23 8.49
N LEU A 34 -11.64 -6.00 8.49
CA LEU A 34 -11.35 -6.94 9.57
C LEU A 34 -11.12 -6.22 10.91
N GLY A 35 -10.45 -5.08 10.91
CA GLY A 35 -10.24 -4.25 12.10
C GLY A 35 -11.55 -3.71 12.67
N LEU A 36 -12.47 -3.24 11.82
CA LEU A 36 -13.81 -2.82 12.26
C LEU A 36 -14.61 -3.99 12.85
N TYR A 37 -14.52 -5.17 12.26
CA TYR A 37 -15.15 -6.37 12.82
C TYR A 37 -14.54 -6.75 14.19
N MET A 38 -13.21 -6.67 14.33
CA MET A 38 -12.52 -7.03 15.58
C MET A 38 -12.93 -6.16 16.76
N VAL A 39 -13.24 -4.88 16.56
CA VAL A 39 -13.65 -3.99 17.66
C VAL A 39 -15.05 -4.31 18.20
N GLU A 40 -15.83 -5.11 17.47
CA GLU A 40 -17.14 -5.60 17.92
C GLU A 40 -17.03 -6.88 18.78
N LEU A 41 -15.86 -7.54 18.75
CA LEU A 41 -15.65 -8.80 19.46
C LEU A 41 -15.23 -8.56 20.92
N THR A 42 -15.75 -9.41 21.78
CA THR A 42 -15.34 -9.56 23.18
C THR A 42 -14.38 -10.73 23.34
N TYR A 43 -13.70 -10.81 24.49
CA TYR A 43 -12.79 -11.91 24.81
C TYR A 43 -13.45 -13.30 24.76
N TYR A 44 -14.77 -13.37 24.92
CA TYR A 44 -15.53 -14.62 24.94
C TYR A 44 -15.95 -15.09 23.56
N ASP A 45 -15.82 -14.26 22.52
CA ASP A 45 -16.16 -14.65 21.17
C ASP A 45 -15.15 -15.64 20.61
N ALA A 46 -15.65 -16.72 20.00
CA ALA A 46 -14.83 -17.84 19.54
C ALA A 46 -13.72 -17.41 18.54
N TRP A 47 -13.97 -16.36 17.76
CA TRP A 47 -13.04 -15.86 16.75
C TRP A 47 -12.24 -14.62 17.17
N TYR A 48 -12.32 -14.20 18.44
CA TYR A 48 -11.55 -13.05 18.94
C TYR A 48 -10.06 -13.22 18.64
N LYS A 49 -9.42 -14.26 19.19
CA LYS A 49 -7.97 -14.47 18.99
C LYS A 49 -7.61 -14.73 17.52
N GLY A 50 -8.41 -15.53 16.82
CA GLY A 50 -8.17 -15.88 15.41
C GLY A 50 -8.21 -14.67 14.48
N SER A 51 -9.13 -13.73 14.71
CA SER A 51 -9.20 -12.49 13.93
C SER A 51 -8.00 -11.56 14.20
N LEU A 52 -7.57 -11.43 15.46
CA LEU A 52 -6.36 -10.68 15.83
C LEU A 52 -5.11 -11.25 15.16
N ASP A 53 -4.90 -12.56 15.25
CA ASP A 53 -3.75 -13.23 14.64
C ASP A 53 -3.76 -13.11 13.11
N LEU A 54 -4.94 -13.26 12.49
CA LEU A 54 -5.10 -13.08 11.05
C LEU A 54 -4.76 -11.65 10.63
N HIS A 55 -5.29 -10.64 11.33
CA HIS A 55 -5.03 -9.24 11.04
C HIS A 55 -3.54 -8.91 11.13
N LYS A 56 -2.87 -9.38 12.20
CA LYS A 56 -1.42 -9.21 12.38
C LYS A 56 -0.61 -9.84 11.25
N ASN A 57 -0.91 -11.09 10.89
CA ASN A 57 -0.16 -11.80 9.86
C ASN A 57 -0.33 -11.17 8.47
N ILE A 58 -1.56 -10.74 8.13
CA ILE A 58 -1.83 -10.01 6.89
C ILE A 58 -1.13 -8.64 6.93
N GLY A 59 -1.13 -7.95 8.08
CA GLY A 59 -0.43 -6.68 8.28
C GLY A 59 1.08 -6.78 8.03
N ILE A 60 1.74 -7.80 8.59
CA ILE A 60 3.18 -8.05 8.35
C ILE A 60 3.43 -8.38 6.87
N THR A 61 2.57 -9.19 6.25
CA THR A 61 2.68 -9.52 4.82
C THR A 61 2.55 -8.26 3.95
N LEU A 62 1.60 -7.38 4.27
CA LEU A 62 1.45 -6.10 3.60
C LEU A 62 2.68 -5.21 3.80
N PHE A 63 3.38 -5.30 4.94
CA PHE A 63 4.56 -4.47 5.22
C PHE A 63 5.71 -4.88 4.30
N VAL A 64 5.90 -6.19 4.10
CA VAL A 64 6.83 -6.70 3.10
C VAL A 64 6.45 -6.23 1.69
N ALA A 65 5.16 -6.30 1.33
CA ALA A 65 4.70 -5.80 0.03
C ALA A 65 4.96 -4.29 -0.14
N LEU A 66 4.82 -3.50 0.92
CA LEU A 66 5.17 -2.08 0.93
C LEU A 66 6.66 -1.86 0.68
N MET A 67 7.54 -2.62 1.35
CA MET A 67 8.98 -2.55 1.12
C MET A 67 9.34 -2.91 -0.33
N LEU A 68 8.74 -3.98 -0.87
CA LEU A 68 8.91 -4.36 -2.27
C LEU A 68 8.44 -3.26 -3.23
N ARG A 69 7.32 -2.59 -2.93
CA ARG A 69 6.81 -1.47 -3.71
C ARG A 69 7.75 -0.28 -3.69
N ILE A 70 8.28 0.09 -2.53
CA ILE A 70 9.25 1.19 -2.40
C ILE A 70 10.52 0.84 -3.16
N PHE A 71 11.05 -0.37 -2.97
CA PHE A 71 12.21 -0.85 -3.71
C PHE A 71 11.98 -0.79 -5.22
N TRP A 72 10.85 -1.32 -5.70
CA TRP A 72 10.49 -1.28 -7.13
C TRP A 72 10.41 0.14 -7.68
N ARG A 73 9.86 1.08 -6.90
CA ARG A 73 9.80 2.49 -7.28
C ARG A 73 11.18 3.14 -7.36
N VAL A 74 12.12 2.75 -6.51
CA VAL A 74 13.49 3.31 -6.48
C VAL A 74 14.33 2.78 -7.64
N VAL A 75 14.21 1.50 -7.99
CA VAL A 75 15.03 0.87 -9.06
C VAL A 75 14.44 1.00 -10.47
N ASN A 76 13.22 1.53 -10.59
CA ASN A 76 12.51 1.70 -11.86
C ASN A 76 12.23 3.17 -12.13
N ILE A 77 12.09 3.56 -13.40
CA ILE A 77 11.75 4.94 -13.73
C ILE A 77 10.34 5.27 -13.23
N THR A 78 10.14 6.47 -12.71
CA THR A 78 8.79 6.95 -12.36
C THR A 78 8.22 7.65 -13.59
N PRO A 79 7.04 7.26 -14.09
CA PRO A 79 6.41 7.92 -15.22
C PRO A 79 6.25 9.42 -14.98
N ARG A 80 6.41 10.22 -16.03
CA ARG A 80 6.17 11.66 -15.99
C ARG A 80 4.69 11.93 -15.73
N ASN A 81 4.38 13.13 -15.23
CA ASN A 81 3.00 13.56 -15.07
C ASN A 81 2.26 13.45 -16.40
N ALA A 82 1.16 12.70 -16.40
CA ALA A 82 0.36 12.45 -17.60
C ALA A 82 -0.30 13.74 -18.10
N ASP A 83 -0.65 14.64 -17.19
CA ASP A 83 -1.21 15.94 -17.52
C ASP A 83 -0.12 17.03 -17.53
N LYS A 84 0.17 17.54 -18.73
CA LYS A 84 1.13 18.64 -18.94
C LYS A 84 0.54 20.02 -18.65
N SER A 85 -0.79 20.12 -18.54
CA SER A 85 -1.52 21.34 -18.19
C SER A 85 -1.72 21.51 -16.69
N ALA A 86 -1.49 20.44 -15.91
CA ALA A 86 -1.59 20.46 -14.46
C ALA A 86 -0.70 21.56 -13.84
N SER A 87 -1.27 22.30 -12.90
CA SER A 87 -0.57 23.35 -12.20
C SER A 87 0.58 22.78 -11.36
N LYS A 88 1.62 23.60 -11.12
CA LYS A 88 2.73 23.21 -10.22
C LYS A 88 2.24 22.87 -8.80
N PHE A 89 1.10 23.42 -8.39
CA PHE A 89 0.49 23.16 -7.10
C PHE A 89 -0.10 21.75 -7.04
N GLU A 90 -0.92 21.35 -8.01
CA GLU A 90 -1.53 20.02 -8.06
C GLU A 90 -0.49 18.91 -8.10
N VAL A 91 0.58 19.09 -8.89
CA VAL A 91 1.69 18.14 -8.97
C VAL A 91 2.37 17.96 -7.61
N LYS A 92 2.63 19.07 -6.90
CA LYS A 92 3.24 19.02 -5.55
C LYS A 92 2.29 18.41 -4.53
N ALA A 93 1.01 18.77 -4.56
CA ALA A 93 0.00 18.22 -3.65
C ALA A 93 -0.13 16.71 -3.81
N ALA A 94 -0.22 16.22 -5.06
CA ALA A 94 -0.24 14.79 -5.35
C ALA A 94 1.04 14.11 -4.85
N HIS A 95 2.21 14.72 -5.05
CA HIS A 95 3.47 14.17 -4.56
C HIS A 95 3.49 14.01 -3.03
N TYR A 96 3.11 15.06 -2.30
CA TYR A 96 3.05 15.02 -0.84
C TYR A 96 1.98 14.06 -0.33
N ALA A 97 0.81 13.97 -0.99
CA ALA A 97 -0.21 12.99 -0.64
C ALA A 97 0.33 11.56 -0.72
N HIS A 98 1.04 11.21 -1.81
CA HIS A 98 1.65 9.88 -1.93
C HIS A 98 2.71 9.63 -0.86
N ILE A 99 3.57 10.62 -0.56
CA ILE A 99 4.56 10.48 0.52
C ILE A 99 3.86 10.25 1.86
N SER A 100 2.85 11.05 2.18
CA SER A 100 2.08 10.92 3.42
C SER A 100 1.45 9.53 3.53
N LEU A 101 0.88 8.99 2.45
CA LEU A 101 0.34 7.63 2.46
C LEU A 101 1.42 6.58 2.76
N TYR A 102 2.59 6.69 2.15
CA TYR A 102 3.71 5.78 2.45
C TYR A 102 4.15 5.85 3.92
N VAL A 103 4.29 7.07 4.45
CA VAL A 103 4.72 7.29 5.84
C VAL A 103 3.65 6.77 6.81
N LEU A 104 2.38 7.15 6.62
CA LEU A 104 1.29 6.73 7.48
C LEU A 104 1.13 5.22 7.49
N MET A 105 1.21 4.57 6.34
CA MET A 105 1.18 3.10 6.28
C MET A 105 2.34 2.49 7.07
N ALA A 106 3.58 2.95 6.84
CA ALA A 106 4.72 2.43 7.58
C ALA A 106 4.54 2.61 9.10
N VAL A 107 4.08 3.79 9.55
CA VAL A 107 3.81 4.06 10.97
C VAL A 107 2.77 3.10 11.52
N LEU A 108 1.61 2.96 10.86
CA LEU A 108 0.52 2.09 11.33
C LEU A 108 0.96 0.63 11.45
N MET A 109 1.78 0.16 10.52
CA MET A 109 2.21 -1.24 10.47
C MET A 109 3.30 -1.53 11.50
N ILE A 110 4.23 -0.60 11.68
CA ILE A 110 5.25 -0.67 12.74
C ILE A 110 4.57 -0.59 14.11
N SER A 111 3.67 0.37 14.32
CA SER A 111 2.94 0.48 15.58
C SER A 111 2.11 -0.77 15.85
N GLY A 112 1.42 -1.29 14.82
CA GLY A 112 0.65 -2.53 14.92
C GLY A 112 1.50 -3.71 15.37
N TYR A 113 2.70 -3.87 14.81
CA TYR A 113 3.65 -4.90 15.24
C TYR A 113 4.13 -4.72 16.69
N LEU A 114 4.41 -3.47 17.11
CA LEU A 114 4.92 -3.20 18.45
C LEU A 114 3.88 -3.38 19.58
N ILE A 115 2.58 -3.27 19.26
CA ILE A 115 1.49 -3.47 20.23
C ILE A 115 0.92 -4.90 20.22
N SER A 116 1.44 -5.76 19.35
CA SER A 116 0.95 -7.13 19.10
C SER A 116 1.55 -8.20 20.01
#